data_AF-A0A016UB64-F1
#
_entry.id   AF-A0A016UB64-F1
#
_cell.length_a   1.000
_cell.length_b   1.000
_cell.length_c   1.000
_cell.angle_alpha   90.00
_cell.angle_beta   90.00
_cell.angle_gamma   90.00
#
_symmetry.space_group_name_H-M   'P 1'
#
loop_
_entity.id
_entity.type
_entity.pdbx_description
1 polymer ?
#
loop_
_entity_poly.entity_id
_entity_poly.type
_entity_poly.pdbx_seq_one_letter_code
_entity_poly.pdbx_strand_id
1 'polypeptide(L)'
;MTTRTIHGNYQLTSELTRRCREAIKEDLEERRAAVLAEAAEAGRSIRNTCRDYANRKKQMTALRRPDGTIISSRRIMEKVIYDFFSDLFDSHVHLPPCHLREDAYVIPSVLPPEVRHAI
;
A
#
# COMPACT_ATOMS: atom_id res chain seq x y z
N MET A 1 38.28 25.29 -7.65
CA MET A 1 36.98 25.90 -7.26
C MET A 1 35.87 24.86 -7.34
N THR A 2 35.80 23.92 -6.39
CA THR A 2 34.92 22.72 -6.48
C THR A 2 33.96 22.58 -5.30
N THR A 3 34.09 23.44 -4.28
CA THR A 3 33.31 23.40 -3.04
C THR A 3 31.95 24.08 -3.13
N ARG A 4 31.73 24.97 -4.11
CA ARG A 4 30.48 25.74 -4.25
C ARG A 4 29.32 24.88 -4.81
N THR A 5 29.63 23.89 -5.65
CA THR A 5 28.63 23.02 -6.30
C THR A 5 28.06 21.96 -5.34
N ILE A 6 28.89 21.45 -4.42
CA ILE A 6 28.46 20.44 -3.43
C ILE A 6 27.51 21.05 -2.40
N HIS A 7 27.77 22.29 -1.97
CA HIS A 7 26.91 22.99 -1.00
C HIS A 7 25.52 23.32 -1.57
N GLY A 8 25.44 23.73 -2.84
CA GLY A 8 24.16 23.99 -3.52
C GLY A 8 23.31 22.72 -3.69
N ASN A 9 23.92 21.58 -4.02
CA ASN A 9 23.19 20.32 -4.19
C ASN A 9 22.61 19.78 -2.87
N TYR A 10 23.38 19.87 -1.78
CA TYR A 10 22.89 19.49 -0.45
C TYR A 10 21.72 20.38 0.01
N GLN A 11 21.81 21.70 -0.20
CA GLN A 11 20.71 22.62 0.13
C GLN A 11 19.45 22.32 -0.68
N LEU A 12 19.57 22.11 -2.00
CA LEU A 12 18.43 21.77 -2.87
C LEU A 12 17.78 20.44 -2.46
N THR A 13 18.60 19.42 -2.14
CA THR A 13 18.09 18.12 -1.68
C THR A 13 17.38 18.22 -0.33
N SER A 14 17.90 19.06 0.58
CA SER A 14 17.27 19.29 1.89
C SER A 14 15.92 20.00 1.76
N GLU A 15 15.82 20.99 0.87
CA GLU A 15 14.59 21.72 0.59
C GLU A 15 13.54 20.82 -0.08
N LEU A 16 13.95 19.99 -1.06
CA LEU A 16 13.06 19.00 -1.67
C LEU A 16 12.56 17.98 -0.65
N THR A 17 13.46 17.45 0.20
CA THR A 17 13.07 16.50 1.26
C THR A 17 12.10 17.12 2.25
N ARG A 18 12.31 18.40 2.61
CA ARG A 18 11.39 19.15 3.48
C ARG A 18 10.01 19.29 2.82
N ARG A 19 9.96 19.75 1.58
CA ARG A 19 8.70 19.90 0.81
C ARG A 19 7.97 18.58 0.65
N CYS A 20 8.66 17.48 0.36
CA CYS A 20 8.03 16.16 0.29
C CYS A 20 7.41 15.74 1.62
N ARG A 21 8.09 15.99 2.75
CA ARG A 21 7.53 15.68 4.08
C ARG A 21 6.30 16.53 4.40
N GLU A 22 6.32 17.81 4.04
CA GLU A 22 5.19 18.73 4.21
C GLU A 22 4.00 18.28 3.36
N ALA A 23 4.21 18.00 2.08
CA ALA A 23 3.16 17.52 1.18
C ALA A 23 2.53 16.21 1.66
N ILE A 24 3.34 15.23 2.11
CA ILE A 24 2.82 13.97 2.65
C ILE A 24 1.99 14.21 3.91
N LYS A 25 2.44 15.13 4.78
CA LYS A 25 1.70 15.46 6.00
C LYS A 25 0.35 16.11 5.67
N GLU A 26 0.34 17.04 4.72
CA GLU A 26 -0.89 17.71 4.27
C GLU A 26 -1.87 16.71 3.65
N ASP A 27 -1.42 15.85 2.74
CA ASP A 27 -2.23 14.80 2.12
C ASP A 27 -2.86 13.86 3.17
N LEU A 28 -2.10 13.47 4.20
CA LEU A 28 -2.61 12.60 5.26
C LEU A 28 -3.68 13.27 6.13
N GLU A 29 -3.58 14.58 6.37
CA GLU A 29 -4.61 15.34 7.11
C GLU A 29 -5.82 15.62 6.23
N GLU A 30 -5.63 15.93 4.94
CA GLU A 30 -6.71 16.08 3.96
C GLU A 30 -7.49 14.78 3.83
N ARG A 31 -6.81 13.64 3.70
CA ARG A 31 -7.44 12.32 3.64
C ARG A 31 -8.24 12.02 4.91
N ARG A 32 -7.72 12.40 6.07
CA ARG A 32 -8.42 12.24 7.34
C ARG A 32 -9.69 13.09 7.37
N ALA A 33 -9.62 14.35 6.94
CA ALA A 33 -10.77 15.23 6.88
C ALA A 33 -11.86 14.68 5.92
N ALA A 34 -11.45 14.23 4.72
CA ALA A 34 -12.35 13.64 3.73
C ALA A 34 -13.07 12.40 4.28
N VAL A 35 -12.35 11.45 4.90
CA VAL A 35 -12.94 10.24 5.48
C VAL A 35 -13.97 10.57 6.58
N LEU A 36 -13.75 11.62 7.36
CA LEU A 36 -14.68 12.05 8.40
C LEU A 36 -15.89 12.79 7.83
N ALA A 37 -15.71 13.59 6.77
CA ALA A 37 -16.79 14.23 6.04
C ALA A 37 -17.72 13.18 5.43
N GLU A 38 -17.17 12.18 4.72
CA GLU A 38 -17.94 11.06 4.16
C GLU A 38 -18.74 10.30 5.23
N ALA A 39 -18.17 10.15 6.44
CA ALA A 39 -18.87 9.51 7.54
C ALA A 39 -20.02 10.37 8.08
N ALA A 40 -19.83 11.68 8.19
CA ALA A 40 -20.88 12.60 8.60
C ALA A 40 -22.04 12.62 7.60
N GLU A 41 -21.74 12.70 6.30
CA GLU A 41 -22.73 12.65 5.22
C GLU A 41 -23.51 11.33 5.21
N ALA A 42 -22.83 10.21 5.45
CA ALA A 42 -23.46 8.90 5.50
C ALA A 42 -24.15 8.57 6.86
N GLY A 43 -24.19 9.51 7.81
CA GLY A 43 -24.76 9.28 9.14
C GLY A 43 -24.02 8.22 9.98
N ARG A 44 -22.75 7.94 9.65
CA ARG A 44 -21.90 7.00 10.39
C ARG A 44 -21.33 7.66 11.65
N SER A 45 -20.99 6.84 12.64
CA SER A 45 -20.32 7.34 13.85
C SER A 45 -18.95 7.93 13.51
N ILE A 46 -18.80 9.25 13.69
CA ILE A 46 -17.54 9.97 13.53
C ILE A 46 -16.46 9.38 14.46
N ARG A 47 -16.83 9.05 15.70
CA ARG A 47 -15.91 8.45 16.68
C ARG A 47 -15.35 7.10 16.22
N ASN A 48 -16.20 6.22 15.70
CA ASN A 48 -15.73 4.91 15.22
C ASN A 48 -14.90 5.08 13.95
N THR A 49 -15.29 5.98 13.04
CA THR A 49 -14.52 6.26 11.82
C THR A 49 -13.12 6.82 12.15
N CYS A 50 -13.01 7.75 13.09
CA CYS A 50 -11.72 8.23 13.61
C CYS A 50 -10.85 7.08 14.13
N ARG A 51 -11.46 6.15 14.88
CA ARG A 51 -10.77 4.99 15.44
C ARG A 51 -10.31 4.02 14.35
N ASP A 52 -11.16 3.73 13.38
CA ASP A 52 -10.85 2.81 12.28
C ASP A 52 -9.76 3.38 11.37
N TYR A 53 -9.79 4.69 11.11
CA TYR A 53 -8.71 5.39 10.40
C TYR A 53 -7.37 5.27 11.15
N ALA A 54 -7.37 5.51 12.46
CA ALA A 54 -6.18 5.36 13.30
C ALA A 54 -5.68 3.89 13.34
N ASN A 55 -6.60 2.93 13.40
CA ASN A 55 -6.29 1.51 13.38
C ASN A 55 -5.69 1.06 12.03
N ARG A 56 -6.19 1.57 10.89
CA ARG A 56 -5.60 1.30 9.57
C ARG A 56 -4.18 1.84 9.42
N LYS A 57 -3.90 3.01 10.02
CA LYS A 57 -2.55 3.60 10.04
C LYS A 57 -1.57 2.79 10.91
N LYS A 58 -2.08 2.05 11.88
CA LYS A 58 -1.27 1.29 12.84
C LYS A 58 -0.66 0.07 12.15
N GLN A 59 0.66 -0.07 12.23
CA GLN A 59 1.33 -1.31 11.84
C GLN A 59 0.88 -2.47 12.73
N MET A 60 0.82 -3.67 12.15
CA MET A 60 0.44 -4.87 12.89
C MET A 60 1.42 -5.08 14.06
N THR A 61 0.91 -4.97 15.29
CA THR A 61 1.73 -5.05 16.50
C THR A 61 1.96 -6.48 16.97
N ALA A 62 1.08 -7.40 16.56
CA ALA A 62 1.24 -8.82 16.82
C ALA A 62 0.40 -9.66 15.85
N LEU A 63 0.86 -10.88 15.60
CA LEU A 63 0.14 -11.95 14.92
C LEU A 63 -0.27 -13.01 15.92
N ARG A 64 -1.42 -13.64 15.69
CA ARG A 64 -1.81 -14.84 16.43
C ARG A 64 -1.60 -16.05 15.53
N ARG A 65 -0.79 -17.01 15.98
CA ARG A 65 -0.61 -18.28 15.30
C ARG A 65 -1.80 -19.23 15.54
N PRO A 66 -1.97 -20.26 14.71
CA PRO A 66 -2.97 -21.31 14.92
C PRO A 66 -2.81 -22.05 16.26
N ASP A 67 -1.58 -22.18 16.76
CA ASP A 67 -1.25 -22.76 18.07
C ASP A 67 -1.67 -21.87 19.27
N GLY A 68 -2.24 -20.69 19.01
CA GLY A 68 -2.68 -19.73 20.03
C GLY A 68 -1.58 -18.75 20.48
N THR A 69 -0.33 -18.94 20.05
CA THR A 69 0.79 -18.08 20.43
C THR A 69 0.64 -16.69 19.82
N ILE A 70 0.84 -15.64 20.63
CA ILE A 70 0.87 -14.25 20.18
C ILE A 70 2.32 -13.87 19.88
N ILE A 71 2.61 -13.49 18.64
CA ILE A 71 3.94 -13.10 18.16
C ILE A 71 3.94 -11.60 17.90
N SER A 72 4.80 -10.87 18.60
CA SER A 72 4.97 -9.41 18.45
C SER A 72 6.32 -9.00 17.86
N SER A 73 7.26 -9.93 17.72
CA SER A 73 8.58 -9.65 17.14
C SER A 73 8.49 -9.52 15.63
N ARG A 74 8.91 -8.37 15.08
CA ARG A 74 8.88 -8.09 13.63
C ARG A 74 9.51 -9.19 12.79
N ARG A 75 10.73 -9.64 13.15
CA ARG A 75 11.44 -10.71 12.40
C ARG A 75 10.66 -12.02 12.40
N ILE A 76 10.06 -12.37 13.54
CA ILE A 76 9.28 -13.59 13.66
C ILE A 76 7.96 -13.43 12.88
N MET A 77 7.31 -12.28 12.96
CA MET A 77 6.10 -11.98 12.17
C MET A 77 6.36 -12.07 10.67
N GLU A 78 7.44 -11.47 10.19
CA GLU A 78 7.87 -11.53 8.77
C GLU A 78 8.08 -12.98 8.35
N LYS A 79 8.76 -13.79 9.18
CA LYS A 79 8.94 -15.21 8.90
C LYS A 79 7.62 -15.98 8.87
N VAL A 80 6.73 -15.78 9.84
CA VAL A 80 5.43 -16.47 9.87
C VAL A 80 4.57 -16.12 8.66
N ILE A 81 4.60 -14.87 8.23
CA ILE A 81 3.91 -14.43 7.01
C ILE A 81 4.53 -15.11 5.79
N TYR A 82 5.86 -15.14 5.69
CA TYR A 82 6.56 -15.78 4.58
C TYR A 82 6.24 -17.28 4.50
N ASP A 83 6.44 -18.01 5.59
CA ASP A 83 6.16 -19.45 5.69
C ASP A 83 4.70 -19.75 5.27
N PHE A 84 3.74 -18.94 5.74
CA PHE A 84 2.33 -19.10 5.37
C PHE A 84 2.07 -18.94 3.86
N PHE A 85 2.66 -17.92 3.22
CA PHE A 85 2.46 -17.72 1.79
C PHE A 85 3.23 -18.74 0.95
N SER A 86 4.42 -19.15 1.38
CA SER A 86 5.16 -20.26 0.76
C SER A 86 4.31 -21.53 0.77
N ASP A 87 3.81 -21.96 1.93
CA ASP A 87 2.95 -23.13 2.05
C ASP A 87 1.69 -23.02 1.17
N LEU A 88 1.08 -21.82 1.10
CA LEU A 88 -0.12 -21.58 0.29
C LEU A 88 0.16 -21.77 -1.21
N PHE A 89 1.25 -21.21 -1.72
CA PHE A 89 1.59 -21.29 -3.15
C PHE A 89 2.27 -22.60 -3.53
N ASP A 90 2.98 -23.26 -2.61
CA ASP A 90 3.61 -24.56 -2.80
C ASP A 90 2.60 -25.71 -2.63
N SER A 91 1.46 -25.46 -1.96
CA SER A 91 0.38 -26.43 -1.91
C SER A 91 -0.24 -26.60 -3.30
N HIS A 92 0.08 -27.71 -3.96
CA HIS A 92 -0.62 -28.16 -5.16
C HIS A 92 -2.03 -28.65 -4.80
N VAL A 93 -2.87 -27.73 -4.33
CA VAL A 93 -4.32 -27.91 -4.38
C VAL A 93 -4.69 -27.76 -5.84
N HIS A 94 -5.19 -28.82 -6.47
CA HIS A 94 -5.95 -28.67 -7.71
C HIS A 94 -7.16 -27.79 -7.38
N LEU A 95 -7.00 -26.49 -7.60
CA LEU A 95 -8.14 -25.60 -7.68
C LEU A 95 -9.08 -26.22 -8.73
N PRO A 96 -10.38 -26.41 -8.42
CA PRO A 96 -11.35 -26.65 -9.48
C PRO A 96 -11.12 -25.59 -10.54
N PRO A 97 -11.11 -25.91 -11.85
CA PRO A 97 -10.96 -24.91 -12.89
C PRO A 97 -11.86 -23.73 -12.57
N CYS A 98 -11.25 -22.61 -12.16
CA CYS A 98 -11.97 -21.36 -12.01
C CYS A 98 -12.44 -21.08 -13.42
N HIS A 99 -13.75 -21.19 -13.68
CA HIS A 99 -14.36 -20.67 -14.90
C HIS A 99 -14.27 -19.15 -14.85
N LEU A 100 -13.04 -18.62 -14.96
CA LEU A 100 -12.83 -17.31 -15.52
C LEU A 100 -13.45 -17.40 -16.90
N ARG A 101 -14.58 -16.72 -17.10
CA ARG A 101 -15.10 -16.48 -18.44
C ARG A 101 -13.93 -15.98 -19.29
N GLU A 102 -13.49 -16.82 -20.23
CA GLU A 102 -12.39 -16.55 -21.17
C GLU A 102 -12.71 -15.34 -22.06
N ASP A 103 -13.95 -14.87 -22.02
CA ASP A 103 -14.52 -13.75 -22.75
C ASP A 103 -14.29 -12.36 -22.12
N ALA A 104 -13.56 -12.24 -21.00
CA ALA A 104 -13.22 -10.93 -20.41
C ALA A 104 -11.76 -10.46 -20.63
N TYR A 105 -10.89 -11.29 -21.21
CA TYR A 105 -9.54 -10.84 -21.57
C TYR A 105 -9.03 -11.48 -22.86
N VAL A 106 -9.66 -11.10 -23.97
CA VAL A 106 -9.00 -11.19 -25.27
C VAL A 106 -7.88 -10.16 -25.26
N ILE A 107 -6.62 -10.61 -25.18
CA ILE A 107 -5.47 -9.77 -25.51
C ILE A 107 -5.72 -9.29 -26.95
N PRO A 108 -5.92 -7.98 -27.21
CA PRO A 108 -6.06 -7.51 -28.57
C PRO A 108 -4.72 -7.79 -29.27
N SER A 109 -4.70 -8.68 -30.24
CA SER A 109 -3.50 -9.00 -31.03
C SER A 109 -3.08 -7.86 -31.98
N VAL A 110 -3.73 -6.69 -31.85
CA VAL A 110 -3.39 -5.46 -32.56
C VAL A 110 -3.32 -4.35 -31.53
N LEU A 111 -2.10 -3.87 -31.29
CA LEU A 111 -1.87 -2.63 -30.55
C LEU A 111 -2.73 -1.50 -31.15
N PRO A 112 -3.35 -0.63 -30.31
CA PRO A 112 -4.09 0.52 -30.80
C PRO A 112 -3.25 1.35 -31.80
N PRO A 113 -3.85 1.92 -32.87
CA PRO A 113 -3.15 2.67 -33.92
C PRO A 113 -2.20 3.76 -33.40
N GLU A 114 -2.46 4.28 -32.21
CA GLU A 114 -1.69 5.27 -31.48
C GLU A 114 -0.27 4.79 -31.13
N VAL A 115 -0.08 3.47 -30.92
CA VAL A 115 1.21 2.89 -30.55
C VAL A 115 2.07 2.57 -31.79
N ARG A 116 1.47 2.39 -32.96
CA ARG A 116 2.19 2.02 -34.20
C ARG A 116 3.06 3.15 -34.76
N HIS A 117 2.81 4.40 -34.39
CA HIS A 117 3.51 5.56 -34.94
C HIS A 117 4.65 6.08 -34.05
N ALA A 118 4.89 5.41 -32.92
CA ALA A 118 5.91 5.78 -31.94
C ALA A 118 7.13 4.83 -31.93
N ILE A 119 7.16 3.80 -32.79
CA ILE A 119 8.26 2.86 -32.97
C ILE A 119 8.87 3.06 -34.36
#